data_AF-A0A5D3F9U6-F1
#
_entry.id   AF-A0A5D3F9U6-F1
#
_cell.length_a   1.000
_cell.length_b   1.000
_cell.length_c   1.000
_cell.angle_alpha   90.00
_cell.angle_beta   90.00
_cell.angle_gamma   90.00
#
_symmetry.space_group_name_H-M   'P 1'
#
loop_
_entity.id
_entity.type
_entity.pdbx_description
1 polymer ?
#
loop_
_entity_poly.entity_id
_entity_poly.type
_entity_poly.pdbx_seq_one_letter_code
_entity_poly.pdbx_strand_id
1 'polypeptide(L)'
;MDDPNADAAALLWEQARQQLGQQSADLDLLRTRAVAMLSVAALVAGLFGARLPAAHTSDRAVGFMIAALALFAASVVLAVTVAVPRRNWEFTFKLDLLIARVDAGEAEPADVTRNLAAWAEAARRNNARTMSRLYLWFRLVCLLVGLQVVAWMAVLI
;
A
#
# COMPACT_ATOMS: atom_id res chain seq x y z
N MET A 1 11.25 -18.32 -39.81
CA MET A 1 9.82 -18.65 -39.87
C MET A 1 9.25 -17.97 -38.65
N ASP A 2 8.72 -16.75 -38.84
CA ASP A 2 8.12 -15.96 -37.76
C ASP A 2 6.91 -16.74 -37.27
N ASP A 3 6.96 -17.22 -36.03
CA ASP A 3 5.82 -17.85 -35.41
C ASP A 3 4.99 -16.75 -34.74
N PRO A 4 3.85 -16.34 -35.33
CA PRO A 4 3.04 -15.23 -34.80
C PRO A 4 2.54 -15.50 -33.37
N ASN A 5 2.52 -16.76 -32.93
CA ASN A 5 2.20 -17.10 -31.54
C ASN A 5 3.34 -16.75 -30.57
N ALA A 6 4.59 -16.88 -31.00
CA ALA A 6 5.76 -16.52 -30.20
C ALA A 6 5.85 -15.00 -30.02
N ASP A 7 5.57 -14.22 -31.07
CA ASP A 7 5.52 -12.76 -31.01
C ASP A 7 4.39 -12.26 -30.12
N ALA A 8 3.19 -12.86 -30.24
CA ALA A 8 2.07 -12.53 -29.36
C ALA A 8 2.37 -12.86 -27.89
N ALA A 9 3.01 -14.00 -27.62
CA ALA A 9 3.40 -14.40 -26.27
C ALA A 9 4.48 -13.48 -25.67
N ALA A 10 5.46 -13.04 -26.46
CA ALA A 10 6.47 -12.06 -26.05
C ALA A 10 5.85 -10.70 -25.71
N LEU A 11 4.91 -10.22 -26.53
CA LEU A 11 4.20 -8.97 -26.28
C LEU A 11 3.35 -9.03 -25.00
N LEU A 12 2.64 -10.14 -24.77
CA LEU A 12 1.87 -10.35 -23.54
C LEU A 12 2.77 -10.40 -22.30
N TRP A 13 3.94 -11.01 -22.40
CA TRP A 13 4.90 -11.07 -21.30
C TRP A 13 5.47 -9.69 -20.95
N GLU A 14 5.85 -8.90 -21.96
CA GLU A 14 6.36 -7.54 -21.74
C GLU A 14 5.31 -6.66 -21.07
N GLN A 15 4.06 -6.72 -21.53
CA GLN A 15 2.95 -5.99 -20.88
C GLN A 15 2.73 -6.46 -19.43
N ALA A 16 2.77 -7.76 -19.16
CA ALA A 16 2.59 -8.29 -17.81
C ALA A 16 3.72 -7.85 -16.86
N ARG A 17 4.97 -7.82 -17.36
CA ARG A 17 6.13 -7.31 -16.62
C ARG A 17 6.00 -5.82 -16.31
N GLN A 18 5.57 -5.01 -17.27
CA GLN A 18 5.34 -3.58 -17.06
C GLN A 18 4.25 -3.33 -16.01
N GLN A 19 3.15 -4.08 -16.05
CA GLN A 19 2.07 -3.97 -15.07
C GLN A 19 2.49 -4.38 -13.65
N LEU A 20 3.37 -5.38 -13.51
CA LEU A 20 3.94 -5.74 -12.20
C LEU A 20 4.89 -4.65 -11.68
N GLY A 21 5.71 -4.07 -12.56
CA GLY A 21 6.55 -2.92 -12.23
C GLY A 21 5.74 -1.72 -11.74
N GLN A 22 4.65 -1.40 -12.43
CA GLN A 22 3.73 -0.32 -12.04
C GLN A 22 3.11 -0.58 -10.66
N GLN A 23 2.66 -1.80 -10.37
CA GLN A 23 2.14 -2.14 -9.04
C GLN A 23 3.17 -1.97 -7.92
N SER A 24 4.43 -2.35 -8.16
CA SER A 24 5.50 -2.12 -7.18
C SER A 24 5.71 -0.63 -6.93
N ALA A 25 5.74 0.18 -7.99
CA ALA A 25 5.89 1.63 -7.88
C ALA A 25 4.70 2.28 -7.13
N ASP A 26 3.48 1.85 -7.42
CA ASP A 26 2.27 2.34 -6.73
C ASP A 26 2.29 2.02 -5.23
N LEU A 27 2.78 0.83 -4.86
CA LEU A 27 2.95 0.45 -3.45
C LEU A 27 3.96 1.33 -2.73
N ASP A 28 5.12 1.56 -3.34
CA ASP A 28 6.16 2.38 -2.73
C ASP A 28 5.72 3.84 -2.62
N LEU A 29 4.98 4.34 -3.61
CA LEU A 29 4.34 5.65 -3.54
C LEU A 29 3.30 5.71 -2.42
N LEU A 30 2.47 4.68 -2.25
CA LEU A 30 1.47 4.62 -1.18
C LEU A 30 2.12 4.61 0.20
N ARG A 31 3.20 3.83 0.39
CA ARG A 31 3.98 3.82 1.65
C ARG A 31 4.58 5.19 1.94
N THR A 32 5.18 5.82 0.93
CA THR A 32 5.76 7.16 1.07
C THR A 32 4.70 8.18 1.49
N ARG A 33 3.52 8.15 0.86
CA ARG A 33 2.39 9.01 1.23
C ARG A 33 1.86 8.74 2.63
N ALA A 34 1.80 7.47 3.06
CA ALA A 34 1.38 7.10 4.41
C ALA A 34 2.33 7.65 5.48
N VAL A 35 3.65 7.54 5.25
CA VAL A 35 4.68 8.11 6.15
C VAL A 35 4.59 9.64 6.17
N ALA A 36 4.42 10.28 5.02
CA ALA A 36 4.25 11.74 4.95
C ALA A 36 3.02 12.23 5.74
N MET A 37 1.88 11.54 5.59
CA MET A 37 0.66 11.86 6.34
C MET A 37 0.83 11.66 7.85
N LEU A 38 1.59 10.64 8.26
CA LEU A 38 1.92 10.42 9.66
C LEU A 38 2.75 11.57 10.25
N SER A 39 3.73 12.08 9.50
CA SER A 39 4.51 13.25 9.91
C SER A 39 3.62 14.48 10.10
N VAL A 40 2.67 14.72 9.19
CA VAL A 40 1.69 15.81 9.33
C VAL A 40 0.83 15.62 10.58
N ALA A 41 0.33 14.41 10.82
CA ALA A 41 -0.47 14.09 11.99
C ALA A 41 0.28 14.33 13.30
N ALA A 42 1.57 13.97 13.33
CA ALA A 42 2.45 14.17 14.49
C ALA A 42 2.73 15.66 14.74
N LEU A 43 2.96 16.45 13.68
CA LEU A 43 3.14 17.89 13.77
C LEU A 43 1.89 18.58 14.32
N VAL A 44 0.71 18.19 13.83
CA VAL A 44 -0.59 18.68 14.34
C VAL A 44 -0.73 18.32 15.82
N ALA A 45 -0.54 17.04 16.19
CA ALA A 45 -0.63 16.62 17.59
C ALA A 45 0.33 17.39 18.51
N GLY A 46 1.59 17.56 18.08
CA GLY A 46 2.60 18.28 18.86
C GLY A 46 2.30 19.78 18.99
N LEU A 47 1.90 20.43 17.89
CA LEU A 47 1.59 21.86 17.88
C LEU A 47 0.38 22.19 18.76
N PHE A 48 -0.72 21.46 18.60
CA PHE A 48 -1.94 21.71 19.36
C PHE A 48 -1.81 21.23 20.81
N GLY A 49 -1.11 20.11 21.06
CA GLY A 49 -0.81 19.63 22.42
C GLY A 49 0.02 20.63 23.23
N ALA A 50 0.99 21.31 22.61
CA ALA A 50 1.79 22.36 23.27
C ALA A 50 1.01 23.64 23.59
N ARG A 51 -0.16 23.86 22.94
CA ARG A 51 -1.01 25.04 23.13
C ARG A 51 -2.10 24.84 24.18
N LEU A 52 -2.15 23.68 24.82
CA LEU A 52 -3.12 23.38 25.87
C LEU A 52 -2.91 24.29 27.10
N PRO A 53 -3.94 25.03 27.55
CA PRO A 53 -3.86 25.84 28.77
C PRO A 53 -3.65 24.94 29.99
N ALA A 54 -2.55 25.15 30.73
CA ALA A 54 -2.20 24.35 31.92
C ALA A 54 -3.13 24.59 33.12
N ALA A 55 -3.98 25.62 33.07
CA ALA A 55 -4.95 25.96 34.10
C ALA A 55 -6.33 26.16 33.46
N HIS A 56 -7.31 25.36 33.89
CA HIS A 56 -8.74 25.45 33.54
C HIS A 56 -9.18 24.90 32.17
N THR A 57 -8.79 23.66 31.85
CA THR A 57 -9.45 22.92 30.77
C THR A 57 -10.83 22.44 31.24
N SER A 58 -11.91 22.87 30.58
CA SER A 58 -13.26 22.34 30.80
C SER A 58 -13.32 20.82 30.56
N ASP A 59 -14.14 20.08 31.30
CA ASP A 59 -14.35 18.63 31.10
C ASP A 59 -14.67 18.28 29.64
N ARG A 60 -15.35 19.17 28.91
CA ARG A 60 -15.61 19.02 27.48
C ARG A 60 -14.34 19.06 26.63
N ALA A 61 -13.44 20.00 26.93
CA ALA A 61 -12.16 20.12 26.22
C ALA A 61 -11.22 18.94 26.53
N VAL A 62 -11.28 18.37 27.74
CA VAL A 62 -10.59 17.11 28.07
C VAL A 62 -11.13 15.96 27.21
N GLY A 63 -12.45 15.86 27.05
CA GLY A 63 -13.07 14.85 26.17
C GLY A 63 -12.59 14.93 24.72
N PHE A 64 -12.56 16.14 24.14
CA PHE A 64 -12.06 16.35 22.77
C PHE A 64 -10.55 16.08 22.65
N MET A 65 -9.77 16.37 23.69
CA MET A 65 -8.34 16.06 23.72
C MET A 65 -8.09 14.55 23.71
N ILE A 66 -8.80 13.78 24.54
CA ILE A 66 -8.73 12.32 24.55
C ILE A 66 -9.15 11.76 23.19
N ALA A 67 -10.22 12.29 22.59
CA ALA A 67 -10.64 11.90 21.26
C ALA A 67 -9.56 12.18 20.20
N ALA A 68 -8.93 13.37 20.22
CA ALA A 68 -7.85 13.72 19.30
C ALA A 68 -6.63 12.80 19.44
N LEU A 69 -6.26 12.46 20.68
CA LEU A 69 -5.18 11.50 20.98
C LEU A 69 -5.52 10.08 20.51
N ALA A 70 -6.76 9.64 20.72
CA ALA A 70 -7.22 8.33 20.25
C ALA A 70 -7.22 8.25 18.71
N LEU A 71 -7.66 9.32 18.03
CA LEU A 71 -7.62 9.43 16.56
C LEU A 71 -6.19 9.43 16.03
N PHE A 72 -5.26 10.10 16.72
CA PHE A 72 -3.85 10.07 16.40
C PHE A 72 -3.25 8.67 16.59
N ALA A 73 -3.51 8.01 17.72
CA ALA A 73 -3.03 6.65 17.96
C ALA A 73 -3.57 5.67 16.90
N ALA A 74 -4.85 5.79 16.53
CA ALA A 74 -5.45 5.01 15.47
C ALA A 74 -4.78 5.29 14.11
N SER A 75 -4.53 6.55 13.76
CA SER A 75 -3.87 6.92 12.50
C SER A 75 -2.43 6.40 12.42
N VAL A 76 -1.69 6.41 13.54
CA VAL A 76 -0.35 5.79 13.65
C VAL A 76 -0.42 4.30 13.38
N VAL A 77 -1.30 3.56 14.05
CA VAL A 77 -1.43 2.10 13.88
C VAL A 77 -1.79 1.76 12.43
N LEU A 78 -2.72 2.49 11.82
CA LEU A 78 -3.11 2.30 10.43
C LEU A 78 -1.98 2.65 9.45
N ALA A 79 -1.29 3.77 9.65
CA ALA A 79 -0.18 4.19 8.79
C ALA A 79 0.98 3.19 8.86
N VAL A 80 1.31 2.69 10.05
CA VAL A 80 2.31 1.64 10.25
C VAL A 80 1.87 0.34 9.56
N THR A 81 0.60 -0.06 9.67
CA THR A 81 0.13 -1.28 8.95
C THR A 81 0.12 -1.14 7.43
N VAL A 82 0.08 0.09 6.90
CA VAL A 82 0.29 0.37 5.47
C VAL A 82 1.78 0.36 5.12
N ALA A 83 2.63 0.95 5.97
CA ALA A 83 4.06 1.06 5.75
C ALA A 83 4.83 -0.26 5.90
N VAL A 84 4.38 -1.15 6.79
CA VAL A 84 5.07 -2.41 7.07
C VAL A 84 5.17 -3.28 5.81
N PRO A 85 6.39 -3.76 5.45
CA PRO A 85 6.58 -4.67 4.34
C PRO A 85 5.93 -6.02 4.66
N ARG A 86 4.72 -6.24 4.15
CA ARG A 86 4.05 -7.55 4.25
C ARG A 86 4.84 -8.57 3.44
N ARG A 87 5.18 -9.72 4.05
CA ARG A 87 5.90 -10.83 3.37
C ARG A 87 5.03 -11.63 2.39
N ASN A 88 3.73 -11.36 2.32
CA ASN A 88 2.76 -12.07 1.48
C ASN A 88 2.63 -11.54 0.05
N TRP A 89 3.52 -10.65 -0.39
CA TRP A 89 3.49 -10.20 -1.77
C TRP A 89 4.11 -11.24 -2.69
N GLU A 90 3.31 -11.78 -3.61
CA GLU A 90 3.77 -12.66 -4.66
C GLU A 90 4.27 -11.78 -5.82
N PHE A 91 5.52 -11.32 -5.73
CA PHE A 91 6.22 -10.65 -6.84
C PHE A 91 7.31 -11.54 -7.46
N THR A 92 7.50 -12.74 -6.92
CA THR A 92 8.52 -13.69 -7.38
C THR A 92 7.90 -14.78 -8.23
N PHE A 93 8.44 -14.96 -9.43
CA PHE A 93 8.09 -16.07 -10.31
C PHE A 93 8.80 -17.36 -9.85
N LYS A 94 8.13 -18.50 -9.94
CA LYS A 94 8.76 -19.82 -9.70
C LYS A 94 9.56 -20.27 -10.93
N LEU A 95 10.60 -19.49 -11.26
CA LEU A 95 11.44 -19.70 -12.45
C LEU A 95 12.05 -21.11 -12.49
N ASP A 96 12.34 -21.69 -11.32
CA ASP A 96 12.92 -23.04 -11.18
C ASP A 96 12.10 -24.12 -11.91
N LEU A 97 10.77 -24.02 -11.87
CA LEU A 97 9.88 -24.98 -12.54
C LEU A 97 9.83 -24.81 -14.06
N LEU A 98 10.01 -23.59 -14.55
CA LEU A 98 10.08 -23.32 -15.99
C LEU A 98 11.46 -23.70 -16.55
N ILE A 99 12.54 -23.39 -15.82
CA ILE A 99 13.90 -23.78 -16.19
C ILE A 99 14.00 -25.30 -16.29
N ALA A 100 13.49 -26.03 -15.30
CA ALA A 100 13.48 -27.50 -15.33
C ALA A 100 12.72 -28.10 -16.54
N ARG A 101 11.63 -27.45 -16.99
CA ARG A 101 10.86 -27.88 -18.17
C ARG A 101 11.56 -27.56 -19.50
N VAL A 102 12.24 -26.43 -19.57
CA VAL A 102 13.05 -26.04 -20.73
C VAL A 102 14.26 -26.97 -20.84
N ASP A 103 14.94 -27.25 -19.74
CA ASP A 103 16.09 -28.16 -19.69
C ASP A 103 15.70 -29.61 -20.04
N ALA A 104 14.47 -30.02 -19.73
CA ALA A 104 13.92 -31.32 -20.11
C ALA A 104 13.49 -31.41 -21.58
N GLY A 105 13.52 -30.31 -22.35
CA GLY A 105 13.03 -30.26 -23.73
C GLY A 105 11.51 -30.40 -23.87
N GLU A 106 10.77 -30.26 -22.77
CA GLU A 106 9.31 -30.44 -22.72
C GLU A 106 8.53 -29.14 -22.98
N ALA A 107 9.21 -28.02 -23.18
CA ALA A 107 8.59 -26.72 -23.34
C ALA A 107 9.18 -25.94 -24.52
N GLU A 108 8.32 -25.51 -25.45
CA GLU A 108 8.68 -24.55 -26.47
C GLU A 108 8.76 -23.13 -25.88
N PRO A 109 9.56 -22.23 -26.49
CA PRO A 109 9.70 -20.84 -26.02
C PRO A 109 8.36 -20.10 -25.85
N ALA A 110 7.37 -20.39 -26.69
CA ALA A 110 6.03 -19.80 -26.62
C ALA A 110 5.21 -20.29 -25.39
N ASP A 111 5.40 -21.54 -24.97
CA ASP A 111 4.73 -22.09 -23.77
C ASP A 111 5.29 -21.53 -22.47
N VAL A 112 6.59 -21.20 -22.48
CA VAL A 112 7.29 -20.54 -21.36
C VAL A 112 6.76 -19.13 -21.16
N THR A 113 6.71 -18.30 -22.22
CA THR A 113 6.15 -16.94 -22.15
C THR A 113 4.67 -16.93 -21.78
N ARG A 114 3.89 -17.89 -22.29
CA ARG A 114 2.47 -18.03 -21.95
C ARG A 114 2.26 -18.38 -20.47
N ASN A 115 3.02 -19.32 -19.93
CA ASN A 115 2.95 -19.68 -18.51
C ASN A 115 3.40 -18.52 -17.61
N LEU A 116 4.46 -17.82 -17.99
CA LEU A 116 4.93 -16.64 -17.28
C LEU A 116 3.89 -15.51 -17.27
N ALA A 117 3.24 -15.24 -18.41
CA ALA A 117 2.14 -14.28 -18.49
C ALA A 117 0.94 -14.69 -17.61
N ALA A 118 0.57 -15.98 -17.61
CA ALA A 118 -0.51 -16.50 -16.77
C ALA A 118 -0.20 -16.38 -15.28
N TRP A 119 1.06 -16.63 -14.87
CA TRP A 119 1.51 -16.44 -13.50
C TRP A 119 1.56 -14.98 -13.08
N ALA A 120 2.04 -14.09 -13.96
CA ALA A 120 2.02 -12.65 -13.72
C ALA A 120 0.60 -12.13 -13.49
N GLU A 121 -0.37 -12.59 -14.29
CA GLU A 121 -1.77 -12.22 -14.15
C GLU A 121 -2.41 -12.80 -12.87
N ALA A 122 -2.06 -14.03 -12.49
CA ALA A 122 -2.49 -14.62 -11.23
C ALA A 122 -1.93 -13.84 -10.02
N ALA A 123 -0.63 -13.54 -10.02
CA ALA A 123 0.03 -12.74 -9.01
C ALA A 123 -0.58 -11.33 -8.92
N ARG A 124 -0.81 -10.66 -10.05
CA ARG A 124 -1.51 -9.37 -10.13
C ARG A 124 -2.89 -9.42 -9.49
N ARG A 125 -3.72 -10.41 -9.83
CA ARG A 125 -5.08 -10.55 -9.25
C ARG A 125 -5.04 -10.78 -7.75
N ASN A 126 -4.08 -11.56 -7.27
CA ASN A 126 -3.90 -11.82 -5.84
C ASN A 126 -3.45 -10.55 -5.09
N ASN A 127 -2.48 -9.84 -5.68
CA ASN A 127 -1.92 -8.59 -5.17
C ASN A 127 -2.94 -7.45 -5.19
N ALA A 128 -3.80 -7.36 -6.21
CA ALA A 128 -4.81 -6.31 -6.34
C ALA A 128 -5.81 -6.27 -5.16
N ARG A 129 -6.15 -7.44 -4.59
CA ARG A 129 -7.02 -7.51 -3.39
C ARG A 129 -6.35 -6.96 -2.15
N THR A 130 -5.05 -7.21 -1.99
CA THR A 130 -4.26 -6.67 -0.88
C THR A 130 -4.04 -5.17 -1.08
N MET A 131 -3.78 -4.75 -2.32
CA MET A 131 -3.62 -3.35 -2.72
C MET A 131 -4.89 -2.53 -2.43
N SER A 132 -6.08 -3.01 -2.80
CA SER A 132 -7.33 -2.29 -2.57
C SER A 132 -7.62 -2.09 -1.08
N ARG A 133 -7.30 -3.09 -0.24
CA ARG A 133 -7.37 -2.95 1.21
C ARG A 133 -6.40 -1.90 1.73
N LEU A 134 -5.17 -1.85 1.22
CA LEU A 134 -4.19 -0.83 1.61
C LEU A 134 -4.63 0.59 1.23
N TYR A 135 -5.23 0.78 0.05
CA TYR A 135 -5.84 2.06 -0.31
C TYR A 135 -7.00 2.43 0.61
N LEU A 136 -7.82 1.47 1.04
CA LEU A 136 -8.87 1.72 2.03
C LEU A 136 -8.27 2.17 3.36
N TRP A 137 -7.23 1.48 3.85
CA TRP A 137 -6.53 1.88 5.07
C TRP A 137 -5.92 3.29 4.97
N PHE A 138 -5.29 3.62 3.85
CA PHE A 138 -4.75 4.96 3.62
C PHE A 138 -5.84 6.03 3.60
N ARG A 139 -7.00 5.76 2.98
CA ARG A 139 -8.16 6.66 3.03
C ARG A 139 -8.64 6.89 4.46
N LEU A 140 -8.67 5.83 5.28
CA LEU A 140 -9.01 5.95 6.69
C LEU A 140 -7.98 6.79 7.46
N VAL A 141 -6.68 6.64 7.19
CA VAL A 141 -5.64 7.51 7.78
C VAL A 141 -5.92 8.98 7.46
N CYS A 142 -6.19 9.32 6.20
CA CYS A 142 -6.49 10.71 5.81
C CYS A 142 -7.74 11.25 6.53
N LEU A 143 -8.79 10.45 6.65
CA LEU A 143 -10.01 10.85 7.37
C LEU A 143 -9.75 11.04 8.88
N LEU A 144 -9.01 10.12 9.50
CA LEU A 144 -8.65 10.22 10.93
C LEU A 144 -7.80 11.45 11.22
N VAL A 145 -6.82 11.75 10.36
CA VAL A 145 -5.99 12.96 10.49
C VAL A 145 -6.84 14.23 10.32
N GLY A 146 -7.77 14.25 9.36
CA GLY A 146 -8.71 15.36 9.21
C GLY A 146 -9.59 15.56 10.45
N LEU A 147 -10.15 14.47 10.99
CA LEU A 147 -10.97 14.51 12.20
C LEU A 147 -10.16 14.91 13.44
N GLN A 148 -8.90 14.50 13.52
CA GLN A 148 -7.96 14.90 14.57
C GLN A 148 -7.77 16.43 14.56
N VAL A 149 -7.60 17.05 13.39
CA VAL A 149 -7.48 18.52 13.27
C VAL A 149 -8.74 19.22 13.78
N VAL A 150 -9.93 18.73 13.40
CA VAL A 150 -11.21 19.28 13.85
C VAL A 150 -11.38 19.14 15.38
N ALA A 151 -11.00 17.99 15.93
CA ALA A 151 -11.03 17.75 17.37
C ALA A 151 -10.10 18.72 18.11
N TRP A 152 -8.89 18.96 17.60
CA TRP A 152 -7.97 19.95 18.18
C TRP A 152 -8.50 21.38 18.09
N MET A 153 -9.16 21.77 17.01
CA MET A 153 -9.83 23.07 16.92
C MET A 153 -10.92 23.21 17.97
N ALA A 154 -11.72 22.16 18.20
CA ALA A 154 -12.78 22.16 19.22
C ALA A 154 -12.24 22.25 20.67
N VAL A 155 -10.99 21.87 20.90
CA VAL A 155 -10.33 22.04 22.22
C VAL A 155 -9.93 23.51 22.46
N LEU A 156 -9.61 24.24 21.40
CA LEU A 156 -9.12 25.63 21.48
C LEU A 156 -10.24 26.69 21.46
N ILE A 157 -11.46 26.31 21.06
CA ILE A 157 -12.66 27.16 21.06
C ILE A 157 -13.35 27.05 22.42
#